data_AF-A0A0D0C019-F1
#
_entry.id   AF-A0A0D0C019-F1
#
_cell.length_a   1.000
_cell.length_b   1.000
_cell.length_c   1.000
_cell.angle_alpha   90.00
_cell.angle_beta   90.00
_cell.angle_gamma   90.00
#
_symmetry.space_group_name_H-M   'P 1'
#
loop_
_entity.id
_entity.type
_entity.pdbx_description
1 polymer ?
#
loop_
_entity_poly.entity_id
_entity_poly.type
_entity_poly.pdbx_seq_one_letter_code
_entity_poly.pdbx_strand_id
1 'polypeptide(L)'
;MTAASSSELCNNAVACVDALASKITVQDSQPTLHRLQVGDIPGSSTGSFGIATFLEDMQDQLAKWHEITDRIEDAFQRLKKKRDALKRTVDVTIALLSPVRRLPEDVLVEIFSIYIDNCISCPTMRLSQICSFWRKIILRRPRLWASLAVK
;
A
#
# COMPACT_ATOMS: atom_id res chain seq x y z
N MET A 1 -1.02 -27.13 8.85
CA MET A 1 -2.14 -27.00 9.80
C MET A 1 -2.50 -25.53 10.16
N THR A 2 -1.92 -24.50 9.51
CA THR A 2 -2.16 -23.08 9.83
C THR A 2 -3.15 -22.35 8.91
N ALA A 3 -3.40 -22.87 7.70
CA ALA A 3 -4.22 -22.19 6.69
C ALA A 3 -5.72 -22.13 7.07
N ALA A 4 -6.27 -23.20 7.68
CA ALA A 4 -7.67 -23.27 8.09
C ALA A 4 -8.03 -22.23 9.16
N SER A 5 -7.13 -22.02 10.14
CA SER A 5 -7.30 -21.00 11.18
C SER A 5 -7.22 -19.57 10.60
N SER A 6 -6.38 -19.34 9.58
CA SER A 6 -6.28 -18.03 8.94
C SER A 6 -7.51 -17.68 8.10
N SER A 7 -8.12 -18.66 7.42
CA SER A 7 -9.37 -18.46 6.68
C SER A 7 -10.55 -18.20 7.61
N GLU A 8 -10.64 -18.90 8.74
CA GLU A 8 -11.68 -18.66 9.75
C GLU A 8 -11.58 -17.25 10.35
N LEU A 9 -10.37 -16.81 10.71
CA LEU A 9 -10.15 -15.44 11.21
C LEU A 9 -10.50 -14.37 10.18
N CYS A 10 -10.20 -14.62 8.89
CA CYS A 10 -10.56 -13.71 7.80
C CYS A 10 -12.09 -13.60 7.65
N ASN A 11 -12.79 -14.73 7.63
CA ASN A 11 -14.25 -14.75 7.51
C ASN A 11 -14.92 -14.04 8.69
N ASN A 12 -14.42 -14.26 9.91
CA ASN A 12 -14.91 -13.56 11.09
C ASN A 12 -14.68 -12.04 11.02
N ALA A 13 -13.51 -11.61 10.57
CA ALA A 13 -13.21 -10.18 10.43
C ALA A 13 -14.11 -9.51 9.39
N VAL A 14 -14.34 -10.15 8.24
CA VAL A 14 -15.25 -9.64 7.19
C VAL A 14 -16.68 -9.58 7.70
N ALA A 15 -17.17 -10.63 8.35
CA ALA A 15 -18.51 -10.65 8.94
C ALA A 15 -18.71 -9.54 9.99
N CYS A 16 -17.68 -9.23 10.80
CA CYS A 16 -17.72 -8.11 11.73
C CYS A 16 -17.79 -6.75 11.03
N VAL A 17 -17.06 -6.56 9.92
CA VAL A 17 -17.12 -5.31 9.13
C VAL A 17 -18.49 -5.15 8.47
N ASP A 18 -19.06 -6.22 7.92
CA ASP A 18 -20.41 -6.19 7.31
C ASP A 18 -21.50 -5.91 8.36
N ALA A 19 -21.35 -6.48 9.56
CA ALA A 19 -22.24 -6.19 10.70
C ALA A 19 -22.12 -4.72 11.17
N LEU A 20 -20.94 -4.11 11.06
CA LEU A 20 -20.76 -2.68 11.33
C LEU A 20 -21.35 -1.82 10.21
N ALA A 21 -21.15 -2.19 8.95
CA ALA A 21 -21.69 -1.48 7.80
C ALA A 21 -23.23 -1.47 7.79
N SER A 22 -23.86 -2.59 8.12
CA SER A 22 -25.33 -2.69 8.24
C SER A 22 -25.94 -1.82 9.35
N LYS A 23 -25.13 -1.38 10.32
CA LYS A 23 -25.55 -0.45 11.38
C LYS A 23 -25.46 1.03 10.98
N ILE A 24 -24.81 1.34 9.85
CA ILE A 24 -24.79 2.69 9.29
C ILE A 24 -26.15 2.94 8.64
N THR A 25 -27.09 3.48 9.41
CA THR A 25 -28.36 3.93 8.88
C THR A 25 -28.15 5.26 8.15
N VAL A 26 -28.09 5.22 6.83
CA VAL A 26 -28.19 6.42 6.00
C VAL A 26 -29.61 6.96 6.16
N GLN A 27 -29.78 7.98 6.99
CA GLN A 27 -31.08 8.64 7.11
C GLN A 27 -31.42 9.34 5.80
N ASP A 28 -32.68 9.21 5.38
CA ASP A 28 -33.18 9.86 4.18
C ASP A 28 -33.13 11.39 4.35
N SER A 29 -32.40 12.05 3.47
CA SER A 29 -32.29 13.52 3.41
C SER A 29 -33.50 14.19 2.74
N GLN A 30 -34.42 13.43 2.13
CA GLN A 30 -35.64 13.94 1.47
C GLN A 30 -36.50 14.89 2.34
N PRO A 31 -36.84 14.57 3.60
CA PRO A 31 -37.66 15.47 4.41
C PRO A 31 -36.94 16.78 4.73
N THR A 32 -35.62 16.75 4.90
CA THR A 32 -34.79 17.94 5.10
C THR A 32 -34.69 18.79 3.84
N LEU A 33 -34.55 18.15 2.67
CA LEU A 33 -34.54 18.80 1.36
C LEU A 33 -35.89 19.45 1.02
N HIS A 34 -37.00 18.76 1.30
CA HIS A 34 -38.35 19.29 1.07
C HIS A 34 -38.61 20.55 1.92
N ARG A 35 -38.16 20.57 3.18
CA ARG A 35 -38.28 21.76 4.05
C ARG A 35 -37.45 22.95 3.56
N LEU A 36 -36.25 22.69 3.03
CA LEU A 36 -35.42 23.73 2.41
C LEU A 36 -36.05 24.28 1.12
N GLN A 37 -36.69 23.43 0.32
CA GLN A 37 -37.33 23.81 -0.94
C GLN A 37 -38.57 24.70 -0.74
N VAL A 38 -39.31 24.51 0.36
CA VAL A 38 -40.52 25.30 0.69
C VAL A 38 -40.17 26.61 1.42
N GLY A 39 -38.89 26.83 1.78
CA GLY A 39 -38.43 28.06 2.43
C GLY A 39 -38.92 28.17 3.89
N ASP A 40 -39.08 27.04 4.58
CA ASP A 40 -39.46 26.99 5.99
C ASP A 40 -38.38 27.69 6.86
N ILE A 41 -38.67 28.92 7.29
CA ILE A 41 -37.84 29.63 8.27
C ILE A 41 -38.27 29.12 9.64
N PRO A 42 -37.37 28.56 10.49
CA PRO A 42 -37.74 28.06 11.82
C PRO A 42 -38.11 29.24 12.75
N GLY A 43 -39.31 29.78 12.56
CA GLY A 43 -39.90 30.91 13.25
C GLY A 43 -40.80 30.45 14.39
N SER A 44 -40.19 29.93 15.45
CA SER A 44 -40.74 29.90 16.83
C SER A 44 -39.72 29.16 17.70
N SER A 45 -39.41 29.72 18.86
CA SER A 45 -38.32 29.32 19.77
C SER A 45 -38.32 27.83 20.18
N THR A 46 -39.40 27.09 19.94
CA THR A 46 -39.56 25.67 20.29
C THR A 46 -39.10 24.71 19.18
N GLY A 47 -39.09 25.12 17.90
CA GLY A 47 -38.71 24.26 16.77
C GLY A 47 -37.21 24.27 16.44
N SER A 48 -36.53 25.40 16.70
CA SER A 48 -35.10 25.56 16.43
C SER A 48 -34.22 24.72 17.38
N PHE A 49 -34.62 24.59 18.65
CA PHE A 49 -33.90 23.79 19.65
C PHE A 49 -33.90 22.30 19.29
N GLY A 50 -35.05 21.75 18.88
CA GLY A 50 -35.15 20.33 18.50
C GLY A 50 -34.32 19.96 17.26
N ILE A 51 -34.20 20.87 16.30
CA ILE A 51 -33.34 20.68 15.11
C ILE A 51 -31.86 20.73 15.51
N ALA A 52 -31.46 21.67 16.37
CA ALA A 52 -30.09 21.78 16.85
C ALA A 52 -29.65 20.53 17.63
N THR A 53 -30.46 20.07 18.59
CA THR A 53 -30.16 18.85 19.36
C THR A 53 -30.10 17.59 18.49
N PHE A 54 -30.93 17.52 17.45
CA PHE A 54 -30.92 16.41 16.50
C PHE A 54 -29.69 16.44 15.59
N LEU A 55 -29.25 17.62 15.16
CA LEU A 55 -28.01 17.79 14.40
C LEU A 55 -26.78 17.44 15.25
N GLU A 56 -26.77 17.79 16.53
CA GLU A 56 -25.72 17.40 17.47
C GLU A 56 -25.66 15.88 17.64
N ASP A 57 -26.80 15.19 17.81
CA ASP A 57 -26.85 13.73 17.88
C ASP A 57 -26.35 13.06 16.59
N MET A 58 -26.74 13.58 15.43
CA MET A 58 -26.26 13.09 14.13
C MET A 58 -24.75 13.30 13.95
N GLN A 59 -24.21 14.43 14.39
CA GLN A 59 -22.78 14.73 14.34
C GLN A 59 -21.98 13.82 15.28
N ASP A 60 -22.49 13.55 16.48
CA ASP A 60 -21.85 12.62 17.43
C ASP A 60 -21.84 11.20 16.88
N GLN A 61 -22.96 10.75 16.28
CA GLN A 61 -22.99 9.46 15.58
C GLN A 61 -21.99 9.41 14.42
N LEU A 62 -21.90 10.47 13.61
CA LEU A 62 -20.95 10.53 12.50
C LEU A 62 -19.51 10.46 12.98
N ALA A 63 -19.16 11.20 14.05
CA ALA A 63 -17.84 11.19 14.65
C ALA A 63 -17.45 9.79 15.15
N LYS A 64 -18.40 9.11 15.82
CA LYS A 64 -18.22 7.72 16.28
C LYS A 64 -17.97 6.75 15.14
N TRP A 65 -18.72 6.87 14.04
CA TRP A 65 -18.52 6.01 12.86
C TRP A 65 -17.18 6.30 12.18
N HIS A 66 -16.76 7.57 12.12
CA HIS A 66 -15.45 7.94 11.59
C HIS A 66 -14.31 7.29 12.39
N GLU A 67 -14.37 7.34 13.72
CA GLU A 67 -13.40 6.69 14.61
C GLU A 67 -13.32 5.17 14.37
N ILE A 68 -14.48 4.52 14.20
CA ILE A 68 -14.54 3.08 13.92
C ILE A 68 -13.87 2.77 12.57
N THR A 69 -14.19 3.55 11.53
CA THR A 69 -13.60 3.40 10.20
C THR A 69 -12.09 3.59 10.23
N ASP A 70 -11.60 4.64 10.89
CA ASP A 70 -10.17 4.92 11.02
C ASP A 70 -9.44 3.78 11.72
N ARG A 71 -10.03 3.24 12.79
CA ARG A 71 -9.44 2.13 13.54
C ARG A 71 -9.33 0.84 12.72
N ILE A 72 -10.32 0.56 11.86
CA ILE A 72 -10.31 -0.58 10.95
C ILE A 72 -9.26 -0.39 9.85
N GLU A 73 -9.20 0.80 9.25
CA GLU A 73 -8.21 1.13 8.22
C GLU A 73 -6.79 0.99 8.78
N ASP A 74 -6.55 1.49 9.99
CA ASP A 74 -5.28 1.33 10.70
C ASP A 74 -4.89 -0.14 10.90
N ALA A 75 -5.84 -1.00 11.27
CA ALA A 75 -5.62 -2.44 11.39
C ALA A 75 -5.27 -3.08 10.06
N PHE A 76 -5.98 -2.68 9.00
CA PHE A 76 -5.72 -3.14 7.64
C PHE A 76 -4.33 -2.71 7.15
N GLN A 77 -3.92 -1.48 7.40
CA GLN A 77 -2.58 -0.98 7.06
C GLN A 77 -1.49 -1.75 7.79
N ARG A 78 -1.67 -2.09 9.07
CA ARG A 78 -0.73 -2.96 9.81
C ARG A 78 -0.60 -4.34 9.18
N LEU A 79 -1.72 -4.95 8.78
CA LEU A 79 -1.72 -6.25 8.10
C LEU A 79 -1.00 -6.18 6.75
N LYS A 80 -1.29 -5.14 5.95
CA LYS A 80 -0.65 -4.88 4.67
C LYS A 80 0.86 -4.72 4.81
N LYS A 81 1.32 -3.94 5.79
CA LYS A 81 2.75 -3.77 6.11
C LYS A 81 3.43 -5.11 6.42
N LYS A 82 2.81 -5.97 7.23
CA LYS A 82 3.35 -7.31 7.57
C LYS A 82 3.43 -8.21 6.33
N ARG A 83 2.37 -8.24 5.51
CA ARG A 83 2.37 -8.99 4.24
C ARG A 83 3.48 -8.51 3.30
N ASP A 84 3.63 -7.20 3.14
CA ASP A 84 4.64 -6.62 2.24
C ASP A 84 6.06 -6.88 2.76
N ALA A 85 6.27 -6.89 4.08
CA ALA A 85 7.54 -7.31 4.66
C ALA A 85 7.85 -8.78 4.34
N LEU A 86 6.89 -9.68 4.52
CA LEU A 86 7.06 -11.10 4.16
C LEU A 86 7.35 -11.28 2.68
N LYS A 87 6.62 -10.58 1.80
CA LYS A 87 6.85 -10.60 0.36
C LYS A 87 8.27 -10.18 0.01
N ARG A 88 8.77 -9.08 0.59
CA ARG A 88 10.17 -8.66 0.40
C ARG A 88 11.16 -9.73 0.83
N THR A 89 10.94 -10.41 1.96
CA THR A 89 11.80 -11.52 2.40
C THR A 89 11.79 -12.68 1.40
N VAL A 90 10.62 -13.04 0.88
CA VAL A 90 10.50 -14.08 -0.16
C VAL A 90 11.24 -13.67 -1.42
N ASP A 91 11.03 -12.44 -1.92
CA ASP A 91 11.67 -11.93 -3.13
C ASP A 91 13.20 -11.92 -2.99
N VAL A 92 13.73 -11.50 -1.83
CA VAL A 92 15.17 -11.56 -1.52
C VAL A 92 15.67 -13.01 -1.51
N THR A 93 14.92 -13.93 -0.91
CA THR A 93 15.31 -15.35 -0.84
C THR A 93 15.33 -15.98 -2.22
N ILE A 94 14.33 -15.71 -3.05
CA ILE A 94 14.31 -16.15 -4.46
C ILE A 94 15.49 -15.53 -5.21
N ALA A 95 15.80 -14.26 -4.99
CA ALA A 95 16.95 -13.60 -5.61
C ALA A 95 18.30 -14.19 -5.15
N LEU A 96 18.40 -14.77 -3.95
CA LEU A 96 19.56 -15.54 -3.50
C LEU A 96 19.70 -16.87 -4.25
N LEU A 97 18.58 -17.49 -4.62
CA LEU A 97 18.55 -18.74 -5.38
C LEU A 97 18.75 -18.53 -6.88
N SER A 98 18.80 -17.27 -7.35
CA SER A 98 18.95 -16.94 -8.76
C SER A 98 20.19 -17.59 -9.38
N PRO A 99 20.05 -18.26 -10.55
CA PRO A 99 21.17 -18.91 -11.26
C PRO A 99 22.35 -17.98 -11.49
N VAL A 100 22.11 -16.68 -11.66
CA VAL A 100 23.14 -15.68 -11.92
C VAL A 100 24.18 -15.56 -10.80
N ARG A 101 23.83 -15.97 -9.56
CA ARG A 101 24.77 -16.04 -8.43
C ARG A 101 25.62 -17.30 -8.40
N ARG A 102 25.23 -18.32 -9.17
CA ARG A 102 25.94 -19.61 -9.32
C ARG A 102 26.78 -19.67 -10.60
N LEU A 103 26.69 -18.65 -11.45
CA LEU A 103 27.52 -18.56 -12.64
C LEU A 103 28.98 -18.33 -12.24
N PRO A 104 29.93 -19.01 -12.91
CA PRO A 104 31.35 -18.68 -12.82
C PRO A 104 31.60 -17.21 -13.16
N GLU A 105 32.64 -16.62 -12.58
CA GLU A 105 33.01 -15.23 -12.80
C GLU A 105 33.21 -14.93 -14.30
N ASP A 106 33.83 -15.85 -15.04
CA ASP A 106 34.14 -15.63 -16.46
C ASP A 106 32.90 -15.54 -17.34
N VAL A 107 31.86 -16.31 -17.03
CA VAL A 107 30.57 -16.24 -17.74
C VAL A 107 29.88 -14.90 -17.47
N LEU A 108 29.93 -14.42 -16.22
CA LEU A 108 29.38 -13.11 -15.87
C LEU A 108 30.10 -11.97 -16.57
N VAL A 109 31.42 -12.08 -16.72
CA VAL A 109 32.23 -11.07 -17.40
C VAL A 109 31.88 -11.00 -18.87
N GLU A 110 31.69 -12.14 -19.54
CA GLU A 110 31.24 -12.16 -20.93
C GLU A 110 29.87 -11.51 -21.10
N ILE A 111 28.92 -11.82 -20.20
CA ILE A 111 27.60 -11.19 -20.18
C ILE A 111 27.71 -9.67 -19.98
N PHE A 112 28.59 -9.22 -19.07
CA PHE A 112 28.80 -7.80 -18.82
C PHE A 112 29.40 -7.09 -20.03
N SER A 113 30.38 -7.70 -20.71
CA SER A 113 30.97 -7.17 -21.94
C SER A 113 29.90 -6.95 -23.01
N ILE A 114 29.09 -7.98 -23.30
CA ILE A 114 27.98 -7.87 -24.27
C ILE A 114 27.01 -6.75 -23.86
N TYR A 115 26.64 -6.66 -22.58
CA TYR A 115 25.72 -5.62 -22.11
C TYR A 115 26.31 -4.21 -22.24
N ILE A 116 27.59 -4.03 -21.90
CA ILE A 116 28.27 -2.74 -21.98
C ILE A 116 28.37 -2.27 -23.43
N ASP A 117 28.74 -3.15 -24.36
CA ASP A 117 28.91 -2.83 -25.77
C ASP A 117 27.59 -2.40 -26.43
N ASN A 118 26.45 -2.93 -25.96
CA ASN A 118 25.13 -2.64 -26.50
C ASN A 118 24.39 -1.49 -25.77
N CYS A 119 24.93 -0.96 -24.67
CA CYS A 119 24.21 0.00 -23.83
C CYS A 119 24.80 1.40 -23.91
N ILE A 120 23.95 2.37 -24.29
CA ILE A 120 24.36 3.75 -24.56
C ILE A 120 24.56 4.57 -23.27
N SER A 121 23.97 4.16 -22.13
CA SER A 121 23.93 4.98 -20.92
C SER A 121 24.43 4.23 -19.68
N CYS A 122 25.65 4.57 -19.27
CA CYS A 122 26.31 4.19 -18.03
C CYS A 122 26.15 2.70 -17.63
N PRO A 123 26.41 1.74 -18.53
CA PRO A 123 26.15 0.32 -18.28
C PRO A 123 26.93 -0.21 -17.09
N THR A 124 28.21 0.16 -16.99
CA THR A 124 29.09 -0.18 -15.87
C THR A 124 28.50 0.27 -14.54
N MET A 125 27.97 1.50 -14.47
CA MET A 125 27.36 2.02 -13.24
C MET A 125 26.10 1.23 -12.89
N ARG A 126 25.23 0.94 -13.86
CA ARG A 126 24.02 0.13 -13.66
C ARG A 126 24.35 -1.27 -13.13
N LEU A 127 25.29 -1.97 -13.75
CA LEU A 127 25.71 -3.29 -13.30
C LEU A 127 26.32 -3.25 -11.90
N SER A 128 27.08 -2.20 -11.55
CA SER A 128 27.69 -2.03 -10.24
C SER A 128 26.69 -1.75 -9.10
N GLN A 129 25.45 -1.36 -9.41
CA GLN A 129 24.39 -1.12 -8.42
C GLN A 129 23.56 -2.37 -8.10
N ILE A 130 23.69 -3.45 -8.89
CA ILE A 130 22.88 -4.66 -8.71
C ILE A 130 23.28 -5.41 -7.43
N CYS A 131 24.57 -5.68 -7.23
CA CYS A 131 25.07 -6.24 -5.98
C CYS A 131 26.57 -6.00 -5.77
N SER A 132 27.05 -6.22 -4.54
CA SER A 132 28.47 -6.07 -4.19
C SER A 132 29.40 -7.02 -4.95
N PHE A 133 28.92 -8.22 -5.32
CA PHE A 133 29.68 -9.18 -6.13
C PHE A 133 29.93 -8.66 -7.55
N TRP A 134 28.89 -8.19 -8.24
CA TRP A 134 29.03 -7.63 -9.59
C TRP A 134 29.90 -6.37 -9.60
N ARG A 135 29.75 -5.51 -8.58
CA ARG A 135 30.63 -4.35 -8.38
C ARG A 135 32.10 -4.77 -8.26
N LYS A 136 32.41 -5.81 -7.48
CA LYS A 136 33.78 -6.33 -7.36
C LYS A 136 34.33 -6.84 -8.69
N ILE A 137 33.54 -7.59 -9.46
CA ILE A 137 33.93 -8.09 -10.79
C ILE A 137 34.29 -6.93 -11.71
N ILE A 138 33.39 -5.94 -11.81
CA ILE A 138 33.59 -4.76 -12.65
C ILE A 138 34.86 -4.03 -12.25
N LEU A 139 34.99 -3.65 -10.98
CA LEU A 139 36.15 -2.87 -10.52
C LEU A 139 37.49 -3.60 -10.70
N ARG A 140 37.52 -4.92 -10.56
CA ARG A 140 38.74 -5.73 -10.78
C ARG A 140 39.16 -5.84 -12.24
N ARG A 141 38.27 -5.57 -13.19
CA ARG A 141 38.54 -5.74 -14.62
C ARG A 141 38.42 -4.40 -15.34
N PRO A 142 39.54 -3.65 -15.50
CA PRO A 142 39.57 -2.34 -16.16
C PRO A 142 38.89 -2.30 -17.53
N ARG A 143 38.92 -3.39 -18.28
CA ARG A 143 38.23 -3.53 -19.57
C ARG A 143 36.72 -3.24 -19.51
N LEU A 144 36.07 -3.45 -18.36
CA LEU A 144 34.63 -3.25 -18.17
C LEU A 144 34.23 -1.81 -17.78
N TRP A 145 35.20 -0.95 -17.45
CA TRP A 145 34.93 0.43 -17.01
C TRP A 145 35.83 1.49 -17.65
N ALA A 146 36.82 1.09 -18.44
CA ALA A 146 37.68 2.01 -19.18
C ALA A 146 36.92 2.84 -20.24
N SER A 147 35.73 2.42 -20.67
CA SER A 147 34.86 3.15 -21.59
C SER A 147 33.88 4.12 -20.90
N LEU A 148 34.03 4.36 -19.59
CA LEU A 148 33.17 5.29 -18.85
C LEU A 148 33.40 6.73 -19.33
N ALA A 149 32.61 7.16 -20.31
CA ALA A 149 32.54 8.55 -20.73
C ALA A 149 31.72 9.35 -19.70
N VAL A 150 32.37 10.25 -18.97
CA VAL A 150 31.68 11.28 -18.17
C VAL A 150 31.22 12.35 -19.16
N LYS A 151 29.90 12.53 -19.28
CA LYS A 151 29.29 13.51 -20.15
C LYS A 151 28.66 14.63 -19.34
#